data_AF-A0AAD4E080-F1
#
_entry.id   AF-A0AAD4E080-F1
#
_cell.length_a   1.000
_cell.length_b   1.000
_cell.length_c   1.000
_cell.angle_alpha   90.00
_cell.angle_beta   90.00
_cell.angle_gamma   90.00
#
_symmetry.space_group_name_H-M   'P 1'
#
loop_
_entity.id
_entity.type
_entity.pdbx_description
1 polymer ?
#
loop_
_entity_poly.entity_id
_entity_poly.type
_entity_poly.pdbx_seq_one_letter_code
_entity_poly.pdbx_strand_id
1 'polypeptide(L)'
;MDSTTTLVNPTPPTPYFLTSTDSKNATFYAHPGIPLYTITDDGKQMIVNDRRTPGRIAAIFHQREILPNTISFPERNGNAPISVQKWLRKTRLADGTTAFVMGTDYGPYVWKIISSHRQKVYAQYDLDRPIASCSFHATVSNGKPAFLLEYDAEPLREDILLAYLLQRQRVISEDRLIDVFVGSSGADKTS
;
A
#
# COMPACT_ATOMS: atom_id res chain seq x y z
N MET A 1 16.72 14.46 -44.61
CA MET A 1 15.40 14.53 -43.96
C MET A 1 15.65 14.32 -42.49
N ASP A 2 15.88 15.41 -41.76
CA ASP A 2 16.23 15.35 -40.35
C ASP A 2 14.95 15.26 -39.54
N SER A 3 14.69 14.08 -38.95
CA SER A 3 13.60 13.91 -38.01
C SER A 3 13.93 14.69 -36.74
N THR A 4 13.22 15.79 -36.50
CA THR A 4 13.24 16.49 -35.23
C THR A 4 12.59 15.61 -34.16
N THR A 5 13.41 14.84 -33.44
CA THR A 5 12.99 14.12 -32.24
C THR A 5 12.56 15.15 -31.21
N THR A 6 11.26 15.35 -31.04
CA THR A 6 10.72 16.18 -29.96
C THR A 6 10.92 15.42 -28.66
N LEU A 7 11.83 15.90 -27.81
CA LEU A 7 12.10 15.36 -26.49
C LEU A 7 10.87 15.65 -25.61
N VAL A 8 9.88 14.76 -25.61
CA VAL A 8 8.74 14.86 -24.69
C VAL A 8 9.27 14.49 -23.30
N ASN A 9 9.41 15.47 -22.43
CA ASN A 9 9.74 15.21 -21.03
C ASN A 9 8.55 14.45 -20.41
N PRO A 10 8.74 13.20 -19.95
CA PRO A 10 7.66 12.46 -19.31
C PRO A 10 7.25 13.18 -18.03
N THR A 11 5.95 13.22 -17.76
CA THR A 11 5.42 13.76 -16.51
C THR A 11 6.01 12.98 -15.34
N PRO A 12 6.60 13.66 -14.32
CA PRO A 12 7.26 12.97 -13.24
C PRO A 12 6.27 12.17 -12.37
N PRO A 13 6.72 11.09 -11.72
CA PRO A 13 5.89 10.33 -10.78
C PRO A 13 5.41 11.18 -9.60
N THR A 14 4.19 10.93 -9.13
CA THR A 14 3.60 11.60 -7.96
C THR A 14 4.09 10.94 -6.66
N PRO A 15 4.70 11.68 -5.73
CA PRO A 15 5.05 11.16 -4.41
C PRO A 15 3.90 11.30 -3.41
N TYR A 16 3.66 10.23 -2.67
CA TYR A 16 2.67 10.17 -1.60
C TYR A 16 3.35 9.99 -0.23
N PHE A 17 2.90 10.75 0.76
CA PHE A 17 3.50 10.78 2.10
C PHE A 17 2.46 10.44 3.17
N LEU A 18 2.91 9.87 4.29
CA LEU A 18 2.08 9.55 5.45
C LEU A 18 2.57 10.37 6.65
N THR A 19 1.66 10.99 7.42
CA THR A 19 2.01 11.83 8.60
C THR A 19 2.74 11.09 9.70
N SER A 20 2.47 9.80 9.87
CA SER A 20 2.81 9.06 11.08
C SER A 20 3.32 7.67 10.73
N THR A 21 4.20 7.16 11.60
CA THR A 21 4.66 5.78 11.60
C THR A 21 3.60 4.84 12.16
N ASP A 22 2.69 5.33 13.00
CA ASP A 22 1.47 4.60 13.37
C ASP A 22 0.39 4.89 12.31
N SER A 23 -0.17 3.83 11.73
CA SER A 23 -1.25 3.95 10.76
C SER A 23 -2.56 4.44 11.40
N LYS A 24 -2.64 4.46 12.74
CA LYS A 24 -3.76 5.04 13.49
C LYS A 24 -3.77 6.55 13.33
N ASN A 25 -4.91 7.09 12.87
CA ASN A 25 -5.14 8.54 12.74
C ASN A 25 -4.15 9.25 11.80
N ALA A 26 -3.59 8.53 10.82
CA ALA A 26 -2.64 9.10 9.86
C ALA A 26 -3.33 9.77 8.66
N THR A 27 -2.65 10.73 8.04
CA THR A 27 -3.12 11.41 6.82
C THR A 27 -2.14 11.15 5.68
N PHE A 28 -2.68 10.82 4.51
CA PHE A 28 -1.93 10.76 3.26
C PHE A 28 -1.95 12.10 2.54
N TYR A 29 -0.78 12.53 2.07
CA TYR A 29 -0.62 13.70 1.22
C TYR A 29 -0.05 13.31 -0.13
N ALA A 30 -0.47 14.01 -1.19
CA ALA A 30 0.31 14.11 -2.41
C ALA A 30 1.22 15.35 -2.33
N HIS A 31 2.41 15.28 -2.89
CA HIS A 31 3.24 16.47 -3.07
C HIS A 31 2.53 17.50 -3.98
N PRO A 32 2.56 18.81 -3.66
CA PRO A 32 3.27 19.48 -2.57
C PRO A 32 2.39 19.76 -1.32
N GLY A 33 1.88 18.72 -0.65
CA GLY A 33 1.25 18.83 0.68
C GLY A 33 -0.28 18.87 0.68
N ILE A 34 -0.93 18.38 -0.36
CA ILE A 34 -2.41 18.33 -0.42
C ILE A 34 -2.88 17.11 0.38
N PRO A 35 -3.65 17.27 1.47
CA PRO A 35 -4.21 16.13 2.21
C PRO A 35 -5.26 15.44 1.35
N LEU A 36 -5.08 14.14 1.12
CA LEU A 36 -5.94 13.37 0.24
C LEU A 36 -6.83 12.41 1.01
N TYR A 37 -6.25 11.68 1.95
CA TYR A 37 -6.98 10.66 2.69
C TYR A 37 -6.64 10.74 4.16
N THR A 38 -7.65 10.59 5.01
CA THR A 38 -7.48 10.49 6.46
C THR A 38 -7.93 9.12 6.93
N ILE A 39 -7.06 8.45 7.67
CA ILE A 39 -7.29 7.14 8.25
C ILE A 39 -7.82 7.34 9.66
N THR A 40 -8.91 6.67 10.00
CA THR A 40 -9.44 6.61 11.36
C THR A 40 -9.50 5.14 11.77
N ASP A 41 -8.97 4.81 12.94
CA ASP A 41 -8.95 3.44 13.47
C ASP A 41 -9.55 3.46 14.87
N ASP A 42 -10.67 2.75 15.06
CA ASP A 42 -11.38 2.63 16.33
C ASP A 42 -11.08 1.31 17.08
N GLY A 43 -10.14 0.51 16.55
CA GLY A 43 -9.77 -0.81 17.06
C GLY A 43 -10.67 -1.96 16.60
N LYS A 44 -11.79 -1.68 15.93
CA LYS A 44 -12.64 -2.68 15.26
C LYS A 44 -12.56 -2.56 13.75
N GLN A 45 -12.43 -1.33 13.27
CA GLN A 45 -12.36 -1.02 11.85
C GLN A 45 -11.40 0.14 11.62
N MET A 46 -10.77 0.09 10.46
CA MET A 46 -10.02 1.20 9.92
C MET A 46 -10.79 1.79 8.73
N ILE A 47 -11.17 3.06 8.85
CA ILE A 47 -11.90 3.81 7.83
C ILE A 47 -10.94 4.74 7.11
N VAL A 48 -10.93 4.69 5.79
CA VAL A 48 -10.17 5.61 4.94
C VAL A 48 -11.14 6.61 4.31
N ASN A 49 -11.06 7.85 4.75
CA ASN A 49 -11.92 8.94 4.28
C ASN A 49 -11.20 9.75 3.20
N ASP A 50 -11.90 10.09 2.11
CA ASP A 50 -11.42 11.02 1.09
C ASP A 50 -11.63 12.47 1.56
N ARG A 51 -10.54 13.23 1.64
CA ARG A 51 -10.56 14.63 2.08
C ARG A 51 -10.97 15.60 0.97
N ARG A 52 -10.94 15.17 -0.30
CA ARG A 52 -11.37 15.98 -1.44
C ARG A 52 -12.89 16.05 -1.53
N THR A 53 -13.57 15.01 -1.06
CA THR A 53 -15.01 14.83 -1.18
C THR A 53 -15.61 14.66 0.22
N PRO A 54 -16.21 15.70 0.82
CA PRO A 54 -16.75 15.63 2.17
C PRO A 54 -17.71 14.45 2.36
N GLY A 55 -17.47 13.63 3.38
CA GLY A 55 -18.30 12.47 3.71
C GLY A 55 -18.02 11.21 2.88
N ARG A 56 -17.15 11.27 1.86
CA ARG A 56 -16.81 10.09 1.05
C ARG A 56 -15.85 9.17 1.80
N ILE A 57 -16.26 7.91 1.94
CA ILE A 57 -15.41 6.83 2.46
C ILE A 57 -14.84 6.06 1.28
N ALA A 58 -13.51 6.08 1.14
CA ALA A 58 -12.80 5.35 0.10
C ALA A 58 -12.85 3.83 0.37
N ALA A 59 -12.61 3.42 1.63
CA ALA A 59 -12.74 2.04 2.04
C ALA A 59 -12.90 1.88 3.55
N ILE A 60 -13.42 0.72 3.94
CA ILE A 60 -13.53 0.27 5.33
C ILE A 60 -12.82 -1.08 5.43
N PHE A 61 -11.79 -1.15 6.27
CA PHE A 61 -11.13 -2.39 6.64
C PHE A 61 -11.74 -2.90 7.94
N HIS A 62 -12.28 -4.12 7.92
CA HIS A 62 -12.82 -4.75 9.11
C HIS A 62 -11.74 -5.60 9.77
N GLN A 63 -11.40 -5.27 11.01
CA GLN A 63 -10.43 -6.03 11.81
C GLN A 63 -11.16 -7.15 12.54
N ARG A 64 -10.63 -8.38 12.43
CA ARG A 64 -11.05 -9.52 13.27
C ARG A 64 -9.95 -9.90 14.27
N GLU A 65 -8.70 -9.66 13.90
CA GLU A 65 -7.48 -9.94 14.66
C GLU A 65 -6.46 -8.80 14.41
N ILE A 66 -5.15 -9.08 14.42
CA ILE A 66 -4.07 -8.11 14.19
C ILE A 66 -4.14 -7.51 12.77
N LEU A 67 -4.63 -8.26 11.78
CA LEU A 67 -4.74 -7.84 10.38
C LEU A 67 -6.21 -7.82 9.91
N PRO A 68 -6.58 -6.90 9.01
CA PRO A 68 -7.91 -6.91 8.39
C PRO A 68 -8.16 -8.19 7.60
N ASN A 69 -9.36 -8.75 7.76
CA ASN A 69 -9.78 -9.95 7.02
C ASN A 69 -10.63 -9.61 5.79
N THR A 70 -11.33 -8.48 5.83
CA THR A 70 -12.23 -8.01 4.78
C THR A 70 -12.08 -6.50 4.57
N ILE A 71 -12.34 -6.08 3.35
CA ILE A 71 -12.37 -4.68 2.92
C ILE A 71 -13.71 -4.41 2.23
N SER A 72 -14.31 -3.26 2.49
CA SER A 72 -15.52 -2.79 1.82
C SER A 72 -15.22 -1.50 1.07
N PHE A 73 -15.78 -1.36 -0.12
CA PHE A 73 -15.68 -0.16 -0.96
C PHE A 73 -17.09 0.41 -1.11
N PRO A 74 -17.49 1.38 -0.26
CA PRO A 74 -18.85 1.92 -0.28
C PRO A 74 -19.31 2.37 -1.66
N GLU A 75 -18.43 3.06 -2.40
CA GLU A 75 -18.72 3.63 -3.71
C GLU A 75 -18.65 2.63 -4.90
N ARG A 76 -17.96 1.49 -4.75
CA ARG A 76 -17.72 0.56 -5.89
C ARG A 76 -18.65 -0.65 -5.89
N ASN A 77 -18.94 -1.18 -4.70
CA ASN A 77 -19.67 -2.45 -4.55
C ASN A 77 -20.85 -2.35 -3.56
N GLY A 78 -21.44 -1.15 -3.42
CA GLY A 78 -22.56 -0.93 -2.50
C GLY A 78 -22.21 -1.31 -1.06
N ASN A 79 -20.94 -1.12 -0.66
CA ASN A 79 -20.40 -1.48 0.64
C ASN A 79 -20.36 -3.00 0.96
N ALA A 80 -20.51 -3.88 -0.04
CA ALA A 80 -20.38 -5.31 0.18
C ALA A 80 -18.94 -5.68 0.61
N PRO A 81 -18.75 -6.41 1.73
CA PRO A 81 -17.41 -6.81 2.17
C PRO A 81 -16.78 -7.85 1.23
N ILE A 82 -15.50 -7.67 0.93
CA ILE A 82 -14.68 -8.56 0.12
C ILE A 82 -13.56 -9.09 1.00
N SER A 83 -13.28 -10.40 0.92
CA SER A 83 -12.10 -10.98 1.57
C SER A 83 -10.82 -10.31 1.05
N VAL A 84 -9.96 -9.87 1.97
CA VAL A 84 -8.64 -9.31 1.61
C VAL A 84 -7.80 -10.34 0.84
N GLN A 85 -7.93 -11.63 1.15
CA GLN A 85 -7.21 -12.70 0.43
C GLN A 85 -7.74 -12.88 -1.00
N LYS A 86 -9.01 -12.55 -1.24
CA LYS A 86 -9.61 -12.56 -2.59
C LYS A 86 -9.20 -11.32 -3.38
N TRP A 87 -9.18 -10.15 -2.73
CA TRP A 87 -8.84 -8.88 -3.37
C TRP A 87 -7.32 -8.73 -3.63
N LEU A 88 -6.50 -9.09 -2.65
CA LEU A 88 -5.03 -9.00 -2.67
C LEU A 88 -4.42 -10.38 -2.40
N ARG A 89 -4.47 -11.24 -3.44
CA ARG A 89 -4.15 -12.66 -3.34
C ARG A 89 -2.65 -12.91 -3.39
N LYS A 90 -2.11 -13.60 -2.38
CA LYS A 90 -0.70 -14.04 -2.38
C LYS A 90 -0.45 -15.06 -3.50
N THR A 91 0.65 -14.94 -4.21
CA THR A 91 1.08 -15.85 -5.28
C THR A 91 2.61 -16.02 -5.31
N ARG A 92 3.09 -17.01 -6.05
CA ARG A 92 4.48 -17.05 -6.54
C ARG A 92 4.48 -16.76 -8.04
N LEU A 93 5.44 -15.95 -8.48
CA LEU A 93 5.71 -15.70 -9.89
C LEU A 93 6.52 -16.87 -10.48
N ALA A 94 6.66 -16.90 -11.81
CA ALA A 94 7.41 -17.95 -12.50
C ALA A 94 8.90 -18.00 -12.09
N ASP A 95 9.46 -16.86 -11.70
CA ASP A 95 10.82 -16.73 -11.17
C ASP A 95 10.95 -17.17 -9.70
N GLY A 96 9.88 -17.67 -9.07
CA GLY A 96 9.82 -18.07 -7.67
C GLY A 96 9.61 -16.92 -6.68
N THR A 97 9.59 -15.66 -7.14
CA THR A 97 9.39 -14.49 -6.28
C THR A 97 7.98 -14.50 -5.68
N THR A 98 7.89 -14.19 -4.39
CA THR A 98 6.59 -14.00 -3.73
C THR A 98 6.00 -12.66 -4.15
N ALA A 99 4.72 -12.66 -4.53
CA ALA A 99 3.99 -11.48 -4.93
C ALA A 99 2.55 -11.52 -4.42
N PHE A 100 1.84 -10.40 -4.55
CA PHE A 100 0.39 -10.36 -4.41
C PHE A 100 -0.24 -9.90 -5.72
N VAL A 101 -1.37 -10.48 -6.10
CA VAL A 101 -2.18 -10.02 -7.23
C VAL A 101 -3.37 -9.25 -6.67
N MET A 102 -3.45 -7.98 -7.00
CA MET A 102 -4.52 -7.06 -6.64
C MET A 102 -5.53 -6.99 -7.78
N GLY A 103 -6.79 -7.29 -7.50
CA GLY A 103 -7.88 -7.06 -8.46
C GLY A 103 -8.36 -5.62 -8.41
N THR A 104 -8.43 -4.94 -9.55
CA THR A 104 -8.98 -3.58 -9.68
C THR A 104 -9.96 -3.53 -10.86
N ASP A 105 -10.71 -2.44 -10.96
CA ASP A 105 -11.62 -2.19 -12.09
C ASP A 105 -10.87 -1.99 -13.43
N TYR A 106 -9.56 -1.69 -13.37
CA TYR A 106 -8.66 -1.58 -14.53
C TYR A 106 -7.94 -2.88 -14.86
N GLY A 107 -8.26 -3.95 -14.13
CA GLY A 107 -7.64 -5.26 -14.25
C GLY A 107 -6.65 -5.57 -13.13
N PRO A 108 -5.92 -6.68 -13.27
CA PRO A 108 -5.04 -7.20 -12.22
C PRO A 108 -3.67 -6.52 -12.21
N TYR A 109 -3.19 -6.22 -10.99
CA TYR A 109 -1.86 -5.63 -10.74
C TYR A 109 -1.05 -6.49 -9.80
N VAL A 110 0.25 -6.60 -10.05
CA VAL A 110 1.17 -7.48 -9.34
C VAL A 110 2.04 -6.66 -8.39
N TRP A 111 1.89 -6.91 -7.09
CA TRP A 111 2.74 -6.40 -6.02
C TRP A 111 3.90 -7.37 -5.81
N LYS A 112 5.05 -7.09 -6.43
CA LYS A 112 6.27 -7.90 -6.28
C LYS A 112 7.00 -7.50 -5.00
N ILE A 113 7.33 -8.49 -4.17
CA ILE A 113 8.13 -8.28 -2.96
C ILE A 113 9.60 -8.29 -3.35
N ILE A 114 10.24 -7.11 -3.29
CA ILE A 114 11.69 -6.96 -3.56
C ILE A 114 12.46 -7.22 -2.26
N SER A 115 11.96 -6.70 -1.14
CA SER A 115 12.36 -7.04 0.22
C SER A 115 11.20 -6.78 1.18
N SER A 116 11.31 -7.16 2.46
CA SER A 116 10.23 -6.95 3.45
C SER A 116 9.73 -5.51 3.48
N HIS A 117 10.63 -4.53 3.34
CA HIS A 117 10.26 -3.10 3.37
C HIS A 117 10.17 -2.43 2.00
N ARG A 118 10.36 -3.15 0.89
CA ARG A 118 10.31 -2.57 -0.47
C ARG A 118 9.51 -3.46 -1.40
N GLN A 119 8.44 -2.90 -1.95
CA GLN A 119 7.62 -3.58 -2.94
C GLN A 119 7.46 -2.69 -4.17
N LYS A 120 7.23 -3.32 -5.31
CA LYS A 120 6.94 -2.65 -6.58
C LYS A 120 5.64 -3.19 -7.14
N VAL A 121 4.86 -2.32 -7.77
CA VAL A 121 3.59 -2.67 -8.39
C VAL A 121 3.77 -2.63 -9.90
N TYR A 122 3.26 -3.65 -10.58
CA TYR A 122 3.34 -3.83 -12.03
C TYR A 122 1.94 -4.10 -12.59
N ALA A 123 1.70 -3.71 -13.83
CA ALA A 123 0.55 -4.24 -14.55
C ALA A 123 0.78 -5.73 -14.82
N GLN A 124 -0.24 -6.59 -14.73
CA GLN A 124 -0.01 -8.02 -14.97
C GLN A 124 0.50 -8.32 -16.39
N TYR A 125 0.15 -7.48 -17.37
CA TYR A 125 0.59 -7.63 -18.76
C TYR A 125 2.01 -7.07 -19.02
N ASP A 126 2.60 -6.32 -18.09
CA ASP A 126 3.93 -5.72 -18.21
C ASP A 126 4.63 -5.77 -16.84
N LEU A 127 5.44 -6.82 -16.64
CA LEU A 127 6.20 -7.05 -15.42
C LEU A 127 7.60 -6.42 -15.44
N ASP A 128 7.98 -5.78 -16.56
CA ASP A 128 9.29 -5.15 -16.72
C ASP A 128 9.24 -3.69 -16.27
N ARG A 129 8.10 -3.02 -16.45
CA ARG A 129 7.89 -1.62 -16.06
C ARG A 129 7.04 -1.49 -14.79
N PRO A 130 7.63 -1.09 -13.64
CA PRO A 130 6.83 -0.81 -12.45
C PRO A 130 6.01 0.47 -12.62
N ILE A 131 4.77 0.43 -12.15
CA ILE A 131 3.85 1.59 -12.10
C ILE A 131 3.84 2.28 -10.73
N ALA A 132 4.32 1.58 -9.69
CA ALA A 132 4.51 2.18 -8.38
C ALA A 132 5.66 1.54 -7.62
N SER A 133 6.29 2.31 -6.75
CA SER A 133 7.31 1.84 -5.81
C SER A 133 6.92 2.21 -4.38
N CYS A 134 6.86 1.23 -3.49
CA CYS A 134 6.38 1.36 -2.12
C CYS A 134 7.50 1.09 -1.10
N SER A 135 7.56 1.91 -0.05
CA SER A 135 8.52 1.79 1.05
C SER A 135 7.79 1.69 2.39
N PHE A 136 8.01 0.60 3.12
CA PHE A 136 7.34 0.29 4.39
C PHE A 136 8.22 0.52 5.63
N HIS A 137 9.32 1.26 5.49
CA HIS A 137 10.30 1.42 6.57
C HIS A 137 9.67 2.01 7.84
N ALA A 138 9.76 1.30 8.96
CA ALA A 138 9.08 1.64 10.22
C ALA A 138 9.57 2.96 10.85
N THR A 139 10.85 3.29 10.66
CA THR A 139 11.53 4.42 11.33
C THR A 139 11.92 5.57 10.39
N VAL A 140 11.63 5.48 9.09
CA VAL A 140 12.15 6.45 8.11
C VAL A 140 11.05 6.89 7.15
N SER A 141 10.34 7.93 7.56
CA SER A 141 9.80 8.94 6.64
C SER A 141 10.65 10.22 6.74
N ASN A 142 11.99 10.08 6.83
CA ASN A 142 12.96 11.19 6.71
C ASN A 142 12.91 11.80 5.30
N GLY A 143 11.78 12.42 4.93
CA GLY A 143 11.53 12.96 3.60
C GLY A 143 11.25 11.94 2.49
N LYS A 144 11.20 10.63 2.78
CA LYS A 144 10.89 9.60 1.77
C LYS A 144 9.38 9.40 1.60
N PRO A 145 8.89 9.29 0.35
CA PRO A 145 7.49 8.98 0.10
C PRO A 145 7.15 7.56 0.57
N ALA A 146 5.94 7.39 1.09
CA ALA A 146 5.32 6.10 1.35
C ALA A 146 5.24 5.27 0.06
N PHE A 147 4.80 5.90 -1.02
CA PHE A 147 4.91 5.34 -2.37
C PHE A 147 5.05 6.43 -3.43
N LEU A 148 5.69 6.06 -4.54
CA LEU A 148 5.78 6.83 -5.78
C LEU A 148 4.85 6.16 -6.80
N LEU A 149 4.04 6.94 -7.48
CA LEU A 149 3.09 6.47 -8.49
C LEU A 149 3.43 7.11 -9.84
N GLU A 150 3.56 6.29 -10.88
CA GLU A 150 3.72 6.80 -12.24
C GLU A 150 2.47 7.57 -12.68
N TYR A 151 2.65 8.60 -13.51
CA TYR A 151 1.55 9.49 -13.91
C TYR A 151 0.39 8.74 -14.60
N ASP A 152 0.71 7.77 -15.46
CA ASP A 152 -0.26 6.93 -16.16
C ASP A 152 -1.06 6.00 -15.23
N ALA A 153 -0.59 5.83 -13.99
CA ALA A 153 -1.21 4.99 -12.97
C ALA A 153 -2.01 5.78 -11.91
N GLU A 154 -2.16 7.10 -12.03
CA GLU A 154 -2.99 7.93 -11.14
C GLU A 154 -4.43 7.40 -10.92
N PRO A 155 -5.13 6.82 -11.91
CA PRO A 155 -6.44 6.21 -11.70
C PRO A 155 -6.45 5.06 -10.65
N LEU A 156 -5.29 4.42 -10.41
CA LEU A 156 -5.11 3.33 -9.45
C LEU A 156 -4.70 3.82 -8.05
N ARG A 157 -4.54 5.14 -7.87
CA ARG A 157 -4.03 5.71 -6.62
C ARG A 157 -4.73 5.17 -5.38
N GLU A 158 -6.05 5.09 -5.42
CA GLU A 158 -6.86 4.65 -4.28
C GLU A 158 -6.60 3.16 -3.97
N ASP A 159 -6.64 2.30 -4.98
CA ASP A 159 -6.32 0.87 -4.81
C ASP A 159 -4.90 0.66 -4.30
N ILE A 160 -3.94 1.42 -4.83
CA ILE A 160 -2.54 1.33 -4.41
C ILE A 160 -2.34 1.79 -2.98
N LEU A 161 -2.99 2.88 -2.58
CA LEU A 161 -2.97 3.37 -1.20
C LEU A 161 -3.54 2.34 -0.22
N LEU A 162 -4.68 1.75 -0.56
CA LEU A 162 -5.36 0.77 0.29
C LEU A 162 -4.55 -0.52 0.43
N ALA A 163 -4.00 -1.03 -0.67
CA ALA A 163 -3.11 -2.18 -0.63
C ALA A 163 -1.79 -1.87 0.08
N TYR A 164 -1.24 -0.65 -0.08
CA TYR A 164 -0.08 -0.19 0.69
C TYR A 164 -0.35 -0.26 2.20
N LEU A 165 -1.51 0.20 2.68
CA LEU A 165 -1.86 0.14 4.10
C LEU A 165 -1.88 -1.29 4.64
N LEU A 166 -2.50 -2.23 3.89
CA LEU A 166 -2.52 -3.64 4.26
C LEU A 166 -1.12 -4.25 4.31
N GLN A 167 -0.30 -3.98 3.29
CA GLN A 167 1.06 -4.50 3.22
C GLN A 167 1.92 -3.93 4.34
N ARG A 168 1.76 -2.64 4.64
CA ARG A 168 2.46 -1.98 5.75
C ARG A 168 2.12 -2.62 7.09
N GLN A 169 0.84 -2.87 7.37
CA GLN A 169 0.41 -3.53 8.61
C GLN A 169 0.97 -4.95 8.72
N ARG A 170 1.03 -5.70 7.62
CA ARG A 170 1.65 -7.03 7.57
C ARG A 170 3.12 -6.99 7.95
N VAL A 171 3.89 -6.13 7.28
CA VAL A 171 5.33 -5.98 7.55
C VAL A 171 5.59 -5.58 9.00
N ILE A 172 4.87 -4.58 9.52
CA ILE A 172 5.01 -4.15 10.92
C ILE A 172 4.66 -5.28 11.91
N SER A 173 3.65 -6.09 11.59
CA SER A 173 3.25 -7.20 12.46
C SER A 173 4.29 -8.33 12.42
N GLU A 174 4.86 -8.62 11.26
CA GLU A 174 5.94 -9.60 11.08
C GLU A 174 7.21 -9.16 11.83
N ASP A 175 7.60 -7.88 11.71
CA ASP A 175 8.76 -7.32 12.43
C ASP A 175 8.58 -7.45 13.95
N ARG A 176 7.40 -7.10 14.48
CA ARG A 176 7.10 -7.20 15.92
C ARG A 176 7.16 -8.63 16.43
N LEU A 177 6.69 -9.60 15.64
CA LEU A 177 6.77 -11.01 16.01
C LEU A 177 8.23 -11.46 16.09
N ILE A 178 9.05 -11.08 15.12
CA ILE A 178 10.49 -11.39 15.11
C ILE A 178 11.17 -10.81 16.36
N ASP A 179 10.91 -9.54 16.68
CA ASP A 179 11.50 -8.88 17.86
C ASP A 179 11.14 -9.61 19.17
N VAL A 180 9.89 -10.08 19.31
CA VAL A 180 9.44 -10.85 20.48
C VAL A 180 10.15 -12.20 20.57
N PHE A 181 10.28 -12.93 19.46
CA PHE A 181 10.96 -14.23 19.44
C PHE A 181 12.47 -14.11 19.73
N VAL A 182 13.12 -13.07 19.21
CA VAL A 182 14.55 -12.80 19.46
C VAL A 182 14.77 -12.33 20.90
N GLY A 183 13.90 -11.45 21.43
CA GLY A 183 13.97 -10.97 22.82
C GLY A 183 13.72 -12.07 23.87
N SER A 184 12.88 -13.06 23.54
CA SER A 184 12.60 -14.22 24.40
C SER A 184 13.77 -15.20 24.51
N SER A 185 14.70 -15.21 23.56
CA SER A 185 15.80 -16.19 23.52
C SER A 185 17.04 -15.76 24.32
N GLY A 186 17.03 -14.56 24.92
CA GLY A 186 18.15 -14.01 25.69
C GLY A 186 17.97 -14.00 27.21
N ALA A 187 16.84 -14.49 27.73
CA ALA A 187 16.48 -14.35 29.15
C ALA A 187 16.76 -15.58 30.03
N ASP A 188 17.53 -16.56 29.55
CA ASP A 188 17.82 -17.77 30.32
C ASP A 188 19.30 -18.15 30.22
N LYS A 189 20.11 -17.52 31.09
CA LYS A 189 21.42 -18.00 31.59
C LYS A 189 22.01 -16.96 32.54
N THR A 190 21.63 -17.01 33.81
CA THR A 190 22.54 -16.86 34.96
C THR A 190 21.77 -17.19 36.25
N SER A 191 21.99 -18.41 36.75
CA SER A 191 21.96 -18.74 38.17
C SER A 191 23.10 -19.72 38.43
#